data_AF-A0A2S2NGR4-F1
#
_entry.id   AF-A0A2S2NGR4-F1
#
_cell.length_a   1.000
_cell.length_b   1.000
_cell.length_c   1.000
_cell.angle_alpha   90.00
_cell.angle_beta   90.00
_cell.angle_gamma   90.00
#
_symmetry.space_group_name_H-M   'P 1'
#
loop_
_entity.id
_entity.type
_entity.pdbx_description
1 polymer ?
#
loop_
_entity_poly.entity_id
_entity_poly.type
_entity_poly.pdbx_seq_one_letter_code
_entity_poly.pdbx_strand_id
1 'polypeptide(L)'
;PHPSSITHWTSSVDAEPGFLEEVFEYLKNISPSDRDCNLTFDAMSIRKKIIYDSNSDKFMGYCDFGNFHVESQETPASEALVFMLVSLNGKWKWPIGYFFQSKSTATIQAGLVTTAITMAHAVGIKVWGVTCDGTASNLSTMTHLGCKLFGSYDEIKESFYIPGIEWKIHYIPDACHNLKLARNALATYKIFKNENGVINWNFIEDLHKTQQKMGLNFANKISASHIDWRKNIMKVKLAAETLSSSTADALEALNCLNVPEFKNVEETIKFIRTIDRLFDFLNTRSPFGKGFKKPLYQNNVERQKEVILPLIEYLLKLTDVKGIPIYSTPRKTFVIVI
;
A
#
# COMPACT_ATOMS: atom_id res chain seq x y z
N PRO A 1 3.12 -23.70 33.56
CA PRO A 1 2.78 -22.58 34.48
C PRO A 1 1.26 -22.38 34.54
N HIS A 2 0.74 -21.92 35.67
CA HIS A 2 -0.68 -21.56 35.82
C HIS A 2 -0.97 -20.23 35.09
N PRO A 3 -2.16 -20.00 34.49
CA PRO A 3 -2.47 -18.75 33.78
C PRO A 3 -2.22 -17.48 34.59
N SER A 4 -2.53 -17.48 35.89
CA SER A 4 -2.26 -16.35 36.77
C SER A 4 -0.77 -16.01 36.89
N SER A 5 0.10 -17.02 36.88
CA SER A 5 1.55 -16.82 36.89
C SER A 5 2.02 -16.17 35.59
N ILE A 6 1.43 -16.56 34.45
CA ILE A 6 1.73 -15.94 33.16
C ILE A 6 1.28 -14.47 33.16
N THR A 7 0.05 -14.19 33.61
CA THR A 7 -0.48 -12.82 33.71
C THR A 7 0.41 -11.94 34.58
N HIS A 8 0.83 -12.43 35.75
CA HIS A 8 1.73 -11.71 36.65
C HIS A 8 3.11 -11.47 36.03
N TRP A 9 3.65 -12.43 35.26
CA TRP A 9 4.91 -12.21 34.56
C TRP A 9 4.76 -11.16 33.46
N THR A 10 3.65 -11.20 32.71
CA THR A 10 3.41 -10.26 31.61
C THR A 10 2.95 -8.86 32.06
N SER A 11 2.39 -8.72 33.26
CA SER A 11 1.95 -7.42 33.80
C SER A 11 3.09 -6.53 34.27
N SER A 12 4.33 -7.03 34.25
CA SER A 12 5.52 -6.25 34.62
C SER A 12 6.07 -5.39 33.49
N VAL A 13 5.60 -5.60 32.26
CA VAL A 13 6.02 -4.86 31.07
C VAL A 13 5.02 -3.74 30.82
N ASP A 14 5.52 -2.51 30.76
CA ASP A 14 4.71 -1.39 30.31
C ASP A 14 4.40 -1.56 28.83
N ALA A 15 3.12 -1.47 28.50
CA ALA A 15 2.62 -1.63 27.15
C ALA A 15 1.56 -0.57 26.86
N GLU A 16 1.60 0.58 27.54
CA GLU A 16 0.71 1.71 27.28
C GLU A 16 0.87 2.28 25.86
N PRO A 17 -0.14 3.00 25.32
CA PRO A 17 -0.05 3.64 24.02
C PRO A 17 1.11 4.64 23.94
N GLY A 18 1.87 4.58 22.86
CA GLY A 18 3.10 5.34 22.73
C GLY A 18 4.14 4.66 21.84
N PHE A 19 5.33 5.24 21.80
CA PHE A 19 6.52 4.56 21.30
C PHE A 19 7.11 3.69 22.41
N LEU A 20 7.44 2.45 22.08
CA LEU A 20 7.87 1.43 23.03
C LEU A 20 9.37 1.51 23.26
N GLU A 21 9.79 2.19 24.33
CA GLU A 21 11.21 2.47 24.63
C GLU A 21 12.05 1.18 24.74
N GLU A 22 11.49 0.12 25.32
CA GLU A 22 12.14 -1.18 25.47
C GLU A 22 12.46 -1.82 24.12
N VAL A 23 11.60 -1.60 23.12
CA VAL A 23 11.85 -2.08 21.75
C VAL A 23 13.01 -1.30 21.13
N PHE A 24 13.06 0.02 21.30
CA PHE A 24 14.18 0.83 20.82
C PHE A 24 15.50 0.45 21.49
N GLU A 25 15.48 0.15 22.80
CA GLU A 25 16.67 -0.34 23.52
C GLU A 25 17.13 -1.68 22.96
N TYR A 26 16.20 -2.62 22.71
CA TYR A 26 16.52 -3.89 22.08
C TYR A 26 17.15 -3.72 20.69
N LEU A 27 16.64 -2.79 19.88
CA LEU A 27 17.11 -2.53 18.52
C LEU A 27 18.60 -2.11 18.46
N LYS A 28 19.17 -1.56 19.54
CA LYS A 28 20.62 -1.26 19.62
C LYS A 28 21.48 -2.52 19.47
N ASN A 29 20.94 -3.70 19.76
CA ASN A 29 21.64 -4.98 19.68
C ASN A 29 21.59 -5.62 18.28
N ILE A 30 20.84 -5.04 17.34
CA ILE A 30 20.77 -5.55 15.96
C ILE A 30 22.14 -5.37 15.28
N SER A 31 22.53 -6.38 14.49
CA SER A 31 23.78 -6.35 13.74
C SER A 31 23.84 -5.12 12.81
N PRO A 32 24.98 -4.41 12.68
CA PRO A 32 25.05 -3.23 11.82
C PRO A 32 24.59 -3.43 10.38
N SER A 33 24.78 -4.63 9.82
CA SER A 33 24.33 -4.99 8.45
C SER A 33 22.82 -5.07 8.30
N ASP A 34 22.08 -5.25 9.39
CA ASP A 34 20.62 -5.40 9.41
C ASP A 34 19.89 -4.13 9.90
N ARG A 35 20.60 -3.01 10.05
CA ARG A 35 20.06 -1.73 10.57
C ARG A 35 19.45 -0.82 9.51
N ASP A 36 19.52 -1.21 8.24
CA ASP A 36 18.82 -0.53 7.16
C ASP A 36 17.35 -1.01 7.16
N CYS A 37 16.43 -0.07 7.33
CA CYS A 37 15.02 -0.36 7.59
C CYS A 37 14.08 0.50 6.74
N ASN A 38 12.86 -0.01 6.58
CA ASN A 38 11.69 0.74 6.18
C ASN A 38 10.76 0.93 7.38
N LEU A 39 10.19 2.11 7.54
CA LEU A 39 9.11 2.34 8.50
C LEU A 39 7.79 2.02 7.82
N THR A 40 6.99 1.14 8.40
CA THR A 40 5.63 0.87 7.94
C THR A 40 4.64 1.27 9.02
N PHE A 41 3.53 1.89 8.63
CA PHE A 41 2.43 2.12 9.55
C PHE A 41 1.08 1.88 8.88
N ASP A 42 0.11 1.44 9.67
CA ASP A 42 -1.28 1.27 9.24
C ASP A 42 -2.23 1.41 10.44
N ALA A 43 -3.49 1.74 10.16
CA ALA A 43 -4.53 1.89 11.17
C ALA A 43 -5.52 0.71 11.09
N MET A 44 -5.80 0.09 12.24
CA MET A 44 -6.76 -0.99 12.35
C MET A 44 -8.01 -0.52 13.08
N SER A 45 -9.19 -0.76 12.50
CA SER A 45 -10.45 -0.45 13.18
C SER A 45 -10.61 -1.27 14.46
N ILE A 46 -10.95 -0.60 15.55
CA ILE A 46 -11.27 -1.18 16.86
C ILE A 46 -12.71 -0.86 17.24
N ARG A 47 -13.27 -1.65 18.16
CA ARG A 47 -14.61 -1.41 18.70
C ARG A 47 -14.58 -0.18 19.60
N LYS A 48 -15.34 0.86 19.24
CA LYS A 48 -15.62 2.00 20.13
C LYS A 48 -16.30 1.50 21.40
N LYS A 49 -15.58 1.49 22.51
CA LYS A 49 -16.10 1.12 23.83
C LYS A 49 -15.23 1.74 24.90
N ILE A 50 -15.85 2.49 25.80
CA ILE A 50 -15.21 2.99 27.01
C ILE A 50 -15.38 1.93 28.10
N ILE A 51 -14.29 1.58 28.79
CA ILE A 51 -14.26 0.58 29.86
C ILE A 51 -13.51 1.18 31.04
N TYR A 52 -14.05 1.05 32.24
CA TYR A 52 -13.34 1.38 33.46
C TYR A 52 -12.43 0.22 33.85
N ASP A 53 -11.13 0.47 33.98
CA ASP A 53 -10.18 -0.45 34.61
C ASP A 53 -10.02 -0.10 36.09
N SER A 54 -10.46 -1.01 36.95
CA SER A 54 -10.35 -0.86 38.40
C SER A 54 -8.92 -0.98 38.92
N ASN A 55 -8.02 -1.62 38.15
CA ASN A 55 -6.64 -1.81 38.59
C ASN A 55 -5.82 -0.53 38.42
N SER A 56 -5.95 0.13 37.27
CA SER A 56 -5.28 1.41 37.00
C SER A 56 -6.08 2.63 37.48
N ASP A 57 -7.33 2.43 37.94
CA ASP A 57 -8.32 3.47 38.25
C ASP A 57 -8.50 4.49 37.11
N LYS A 58 -8.69 3.98 35.87
CA LYS A 58 -8.80 4.80 34.66
C LYS A 58 -9.90 4.32 33.73
N PHE A 59 -10.46 5.25 32.96
CA PHE A 59 -11.32 4.91 31.83
C PHE A 59 -10.47 4.72 30.56
N MET A 60 -10.50 3.50 30.01
CA MET A 60 -9.86 3.12 28.76
C MET A 60 -10.82 3.23 27.57
N GLY A 61 -10.28 3.34 26.36
CA GLY A 61 -11.05 3.36 25.10
C GLY A 61 -11.20 4.74 24.45
N TYR A 62 -10.56 5.75 25.04
CA TYR A 62 -10.41 7.07 24.44
C TYR A 62 -9.21 7.13 23.48
N CYS A 63 -9.15 8.18 22.67
CA CYS A 63 -7.99 8.51 21.87
C CYS A 63 -6.79 8.73 22.79
N ASP A 64 -5.69 8.07 22.48
CA ASP A 64 -4.47 8.09 23.26
C ASP A 64 -3.28 8.16 22.30
N PHE A 65 -2.60 9.30 22.35
CA PHE A 65 -1.38 9.55 21.59
C PHE A 65 -0.14 9.41 22.47
N GLY A 66 -0.22 8.70 23.60
CA GLY A 66 0.84 8.60 24.60
C GLY A 66 1.21 9.97 25.16
N ASN A 67 2.51 10.26 25.25
CA ASN A 67 3.02 11.53 25.78
C ASN A 67 2.76 12.76 24.88
N PHE A 68 2.10 12.60 23.74
CA PHE A 68 1.73 13.72 22.87
C PHE A 68 0.40 14.34 23.32
N HIS A 69 0.45 15.59 23.80
CA HIS A 69 -0.76 16.35 24.16
C HIS A 69 -1.54 16.75 22.90
N VAL A 70 -2.77 16.24 22.77
CA VAL A 70 -3.71 16.60 21.70
C VAL A 70 -5.00 17.09 22.35
N GLU A 71 -5.62 18.15 21.81
CA GLU A 71 -6.75 18.86 22.41
C GLU A 71 -8.03 18.02 22.64
N SER A 72 -8.12 16.78 22.11
CA SER A 72 -9.36 15.98 22.08
C SER A 72 -9.28 14.61 22.78
N GLN A 73 -8.59 14.53 23.94
CA GLN A 73 -8.37 13.28 24.68
C GLN A 73 -9.65 12.56 25.14
N GLU A 74 -10.80 13.23 25.25
CA GLU A 74 -12.07 12.58 25.63
C GLU A 74 -12.85 11.96 24.44
N THR A 75 -12.25 11.88 23.26
CA THR A 75 -12.90 11.28 22.09
C THR A 75 -12.77 9.76 22.12
N PRO A 76 -13.84 8.95 21.98
CA PRO A 76 -13.71 7.50 21.89
C PRO A 76 -12.91 7.08 20.64
N ALA A 77 -11.92 6.21 20.82
CA ALA A 77 -11.08 5.72 19.73
C ALA A 77 -11.86 4.73 18.83
N SER A 78 -11.68 4.84 17.52
CA SER A 78 -12.18 3.87 16.52
C SER A 78 -11.09 3.08 15.83
N GLU A 79 -9.82 3.47 15.98
CA GLU A 79 -8.71 2.87 15.30
C GLU A 79 -7.49 2.77 16.23
N ALA A 80 -6.66 1.76 15.99
CA ALA A 80 -5.32 1.64 16.53
C ALA A 80 -4.31 1.84 15.40
N LEU A 81 -3.55 2.94 15.44
CA LEU A 81 -2.47 3.26 14.51
C LEU A 81 -1.20 2.58 15.01
N VAL A 82 -0.59 1.70 14.21
CA VAL A 82 0.60 0.93 14.61
C VAL A 82 1.77 1.29 13.70
N PHE A 83 2.94 1.50 14.30
CA PHE A 83 4.21 1.74 13.62
C PHE A 83 5.13 0.53 13.77
N MET A 84 5.79 0.13 12.69
CA MET A 84 6.68 -1.02 12.63
C MET A 84 7.94 -0.69 11.85
N LEU A 85 9.10 -1.06 12.37
CA LEU A 85 10.35 -1.07 11.60
C LEU A 85 10.51 -2.44 10.96
N VAL A 86 10.81 -2.46 9.66
CA VAL A 86 11.02 -3.66 8.86
C VAL A 86 12.42 -3.60 8.27
N SER A 87 13.27 -4.58 8.56
CA SER A 87 14.62 -4.62 8.01
C SER A 87 14.59 -4.84 6.49
N LEU A 88 15.47 -4.15 5.77
CA LEU A 88 15.67 -4.32 4.33
C LEU A 88 16.56 -5.53 4.02
N ASN A 89 17.63 -5.69 4.80
CA ASN A 89 18.63 -6.76 4.60
C ASN A 89 18.40 -7.96 5.54
N GLY A 90 17.89 -7.70 6.74
CA GLY A 90 17.67 -8.70 7.77
C GLY A 90 16.30 -9.37 7.69
N LYS A 91 16.09 -10.39 8.53
CA LYS A 91 14.81 -11.12 8.66
C LYS A 91 14.06 -10.76 9.93
N TRP A 92 13.92 -9.47 10.21
CA TRP A 92 13.23 -8.99 11.40
C TRP A 92 12.28 -7.84 11.08
N LYS A 93 11.24 -7.75 11.91
CA LYS A 93 10.31 -6.63 11.95
C LYS A 93 9.82 -6.46 13.39
N TRP A 94 9.76 -5.23 13.88
CA TRP A 94 9.37 -4.94 15.26
C TRP A 94 8.32 -3.83 15.29
N PRO A 95 7.15 -4.06 15.93
CA PRO A 95 6.27 -2.96 16.26
C PRO A 95 6.99 -2.04 17.24
N ILE A 96 7.11 -0.77 16.91
CA ILE A 96 7.86 0.22 17.69
C ILE A 96 6.97 1.20 18.43
N GLY A 97 5.67 1.19 18.13
CA GLY A 97 4.71 2.04 18.82
C GLY A 97 3.31 1.86 18.28
N TYR A 98 2.34 2.23 19.10
CA TYR A 98 0.95 2.21 18.71
C TYR A 98 0.16 3.31 19.44
N PHE A 99 -0.91 3.80 18.81
CA PHE A 99 -1.70 4.92 19.29
C PHE A 99 -3.18 4.67 19.03
N PHE A 100 -4.05 5.13 19.92
CA PHE A 100 -5.49 5.04 19.75
C PHE A 100 -6.04 6.35 19.18
N GLN A 101 -6.81 6.27 18.10
CA GLN A 101 -7.34 7.46 17.42
C GLN A 101 -8.77 7.22 16.95
N SER A 102 -9.53 8.31 16.75
CA SER A 102 -10.80 8.23 16.01
C SER A 102 -10.65 8.74 14.58
N LYS A 103 -9.87 9.83 14.43
CA LYS A 103 -9.29 10.40 13.21
C LYS A 103 -8.07 11.21 13.63
N SER A 104 -6.90 10.94 13.08
CA SER A 104 -5.72 11.82 13.24
C SER A 104 -5.74 12.91 12.18
N THR A 105 -5.24 14.10 12.52
CA THR A 105 -4.89 15.08 11.50
C THR A 105 -3.61 14.65 10.82
N ALA A 106 -3.45 15.02 9.54
CA ALA A 106 -2.22 14.76 8.80
C ALA A 106 -0.98 15.31 9.52
N THR A 107 -1.12 16.45 10.22
CA THR A 107 -0.09 17.09 11.04
C THR A 107 0.34 16.22 12.22
N ILE A 108 -0.61 15.69 13.02
CA ILE A 108 -0.29 14.81 14.15
C ILE A 108 0.43 13.57 13.64
N GLN A 109 -0.11 12.94 12.60
CA GLN A 109 0.49 11.73 12.04
C GLN A 109 1.89 11.99 11.45
N ALA A 110 2.13 13.16 10.85
CA ALA A 110 3.46 13.56 10.38
C ALA A 110 4.44 13.74 11.55
N GLY A 111 3.98 14.31 12.67
CA GLY A 111 4.75 14.39 13.91
C GLY A 111 5.13 13.02 14.46
N LEU A 112 4.19 12.06 14.46
CA LEU A 112 4.46 10.68 14.87
C LEU A 112 5.47 9.99 13.94
N VAL A 113 5.31 10.10 12.62
CA VAL A 113 6.28 9.57 11.65
C VAL A 113 7.68 10.17 11.88
N THR A 114 7.76 11.49 12.07
CA THR A 114 9.03 12.19 12.33
C THR A 114 9.68 11.71 13.64
N THR A 115 8.88 11.52 14.68
CA THR A 115 9.37 11.03 15.98
C THR A 115 9.85 9.58 15.87
N ALA A 116 9.07 8.69 15.25
CA ALA A 116 9.43 7.29 15.05
C ALA A 116 10.80 7.16 14.37
N ILE A 117 11.03 7.97 13.33
CA ILE A 117 12.29 7.96 12.57
C ILE A 117 13.44 8.55 13.41
N THR A 118 13.20 9.66 14.11
CA THR A 118 14.21 10.28 14.98
C THR A 118 14.65 9.33 16.10
N MET A 119 13.69 8.63 16.74
CA MET A 119 13.99 7.62 17.77
C MET A 119 14.76 6.43 17.18
N ALA A 120 14.38 5.95 15.99
CA ALA A 120 15.12 4.89 15.29
C ALA A 120 16.56 5.33 14.99
N HIS A 121 16.75 6.56 14.52
CA HIS A 121 18.07 7.12 14.25
C HIS A 121 18.94 7.19 15.52
N ALA A 122 18.36 7.61 16.66
CA ALA A 122 19.07 7.71 17.94
C ALA A 122 19.64 6.37 18.44
N VAL A 123 19.01 5.25 18.05
CA VAL A 123 19.50 3.89 18.37
C VAL A 123 20.35 3.25 17.26
N GLY A 124 20.71 4.03 16.24
CA GLY A 124 21.58 3.62 15.14
C GLY A 124 20.89 2.87 14.01
N ILE A 125 19.56 2.90 13.93
CA ILE A 125 18.77 2.35 12.82
C ILE A 125 18.65 3.41 11.71
N LYS A 126 18.87 2.99 10.45
CA LYS A 126 18.74 3.86 9.28
C LYS A 126 17.41 3.59 8.58
N VAL A 127 16.49 4.55 8.68
CA VAL A 127 15.21 4.47 7.97
C VAL A 127 15.36 5.09 6.59
N TRP A 128 15.16 4.31 5.53
CA TRP A 128 15.29 4.75 4.14
C TRP A 128 13.96 5.13 3.49
N GLY A 129 12.87 4.60 4.03
CA GLY A 129 11.55 4.86 3.49
C GLY A 129 10.42 4.71 4.50
N VAL A 130 9.26 5.20 4.09
CA VAL A 130 7.99 5.09 4.81
C VAL A 130 6.96 4.44 3.91
N THR A 131 6.35 3.37 4.38
CA THR A 131 5.25 2.68 3.71
C THR A 131 3.95 2.77 4.48
N CYS A 132 2.91 3.19 3.78
CA CYS A 132 1.55 3.21 4.27
C CYS A 132 0.58 3.02 3.09
N ASP A 133 -0.70 2.82 3.40
CA ASP A 133 -1.72 2.77 2.36
C ASP A 133 -1.92 4.14 1.69
N GLY A 134 -2.62 4.13 0.55
CA GLY A 134 -2.86 5.32 -0.27
C GLY A 134 -4.11 6.12 0.12
N THR A 135 -4.53 6.09 1.38
CA THR A 135 -5.66 6.90 1.85
C THR A 135 -5.37 8.40 1.74
N ALA A 136 -6.42 9.21 1.61
CA ALA A 136 -6.28 10.67 1.52
C ALA A 136 -5.56 11.26 2.75
N SER A 137 -5.79 10.69 3.94
CA SER A 137 -5.09 11.08 5.17
C SER A 137 -3.59 10.85 5.06
N ASN A 138 -3.19 9.63 4.66
CA ASN A 138 -1.78 9.25 4.54
C ASN A 138 -1.04 10.05 3.45
N LEU A 139 -1.68 10.31 2.31
CA LEU A 139 -1.12 11.18 1.28
C LEU A 139 -0.95 12.62 1.78
N SER A 140 -1.89 13.12 2.58
CA SER A 140 -1.79 14.43 3.22
C SER A 140 -0.65 14.47 4.25
N THR A 141 -0.45 13.39 5.02
CA THR A 141 0.69 13.24 5.93
C THR A 141 2.02 13.31 5.18
N MET A 142 2.16 12.58 4.07
CA MET A 142 3.39 12.64 3.26
C MET A 142 3.61 14.04 2.67
N THR A 143 2.53 14.73 2.29
CA THR A 143 2.61 16.13 1.81
C THR A 143 3.10 17.07 2.91
N HIS A 144 2.63 16.90 4.15
CA HIS A 144 3.10 17.67 5.32
C HIS A 144 4.57 17.42 5.64
N LEU A 145 5.06 16.20 5.41
CA LEU A 145 6.47 15.86 5.58
C LEU A 145 7.36 16.47 4.49
N GLY A 146 6.79 16.92 3.37
CA GLY A 146 7.50 17.61 2.29
C GLY A 146 7.51 16.89 0.94
N CYS A 147 6.74 15.81 0.79
CA CYS A 147 6.52 15.18 -0.51
C CYS A 147 5.59 16.03 -1.39
N LYS A 148 5.82 16.02 -2.70
CA LYS A 148 4.87 16.54 -3.69
C LYS A 148 4.33 15.35 -4.47
N LEU A 149 3.12 14.89 -4.12
CA LEU A 149 2.52 13.69 -4.70
C LEU A 149 1.47 14.02 -5.78
N PHE A 150 1.38 15.27 -6.23
CA PHE A 150 0.38 15.67 -7.23
C PHE A 150 1.07 16.54 -8.27
N GLY A 151 0.82 16.26 -9.56
CA GLY A 151 1.41 16.95 -10.69
C GLY A 151 1.73 16.01 -11.85
N SER A 152 2.46 16.52 -12.83
CA SER A 152 3.14 15.70 -13.85
C SER A 152 4.25 14.86 -13.21
N TYR A 153 4.78 13.88 -13.94
CA TYR A 153 5.84 13.00 -13.44
C TYR A 153 7.05 13.78 -12.89
N ASP A 154 7.51 14.80 -13.63
CA ASP A 154 8.67 15.62 -13.26
C ASP A 154 8.43 16.50 -12.02
N GLU A 155 7.17 16.72 -11.66
CA GLU A 155 6.78 17.47 -10.49
C GLU A 155 6.64 16.62 -9.22
N ILE A 156 6.59 15.29 -9.38
CA ILE A 156 6.49 14.37 -8.25
C ILE A 156 7.80 14.39 -7.47
N LYS A 157 7.67 14.56 -6.16
CA LYS A 157 8.76 14.45 -5.20
C LYS A 157 8.34 13.49 -4.09
N GLU A 158 8.75 12.24 -4.23
CA GLU A 158 8.45 11.12 -3.34
C GLU A 158 9.45 10.97 -2.19
N SER A 159 10.10 12.07 -1.78
CA SER A 159 11.04 12.06 -0.67
C SER A 159 11.05 13.36 0.13
N PHE A 160 11.44 13.22 1.39
CA PHE A 160 11.56 14.32 2.33
C PHE A 160 12.81 14.17 3.21
N TYR A 161 13.11 15.20 3.99
CA TYR A 161 14.22 15.23 4.94
C TYR A 161 13.69 15.40 6.36
N ILE A 162 14.39 14.81 7.32
CA ILE A 162 14.19 15.05 8.74
C ILE A 162 15.43 15.76 9.29
N PRO A 163 15.27 16.88 10.02
CA PRO A 163 16.40 17.55 10.66
C PRO A 163 17.26 16.60 11.50
N GLY A 164 18.57 16.63 11.31
CA GLY A 164 19.51 15.74 12.01
C GLY A 164 19.73 14.37 11.34
N ILE A 165 19.06 14.11 10.21
CA ILE A 165 19.29 12.92 9.38
C ILE A 165 19.86 13.37 8.02
N GLU A 166 20.99 12.81 7.64
CA GLU A 166 21.76 13.27 6.47
C GLU A 166 21.22 12.74 5.13
N TRP A 167 20.43 11.68 5.15
CA TRP A 167 19.86 11.07 3.95
C TRP A 167 18.38 11.42 3.78
N LYS A 168 17.91 11.35 2.54
CA LYS A 168 16.50 11.49 2.19
C LYS A 168 15.72 10.23 2.56
N ILE A 169 14.47 10.42 2.93
CA ILE A 169 13.52 9.36 3.26
C ILE A 169 12.48 9.31 2.17
N HIS A 170 12.27 8.12 1.61
CA HIS A 170 11.39 7.90 0.47
C HIS A 170 9.98 7.46 0.91
N TYR A 171 8.95 8.06 0.33
CA TYR A 171 7.60 7.50 0.42
C TYR A 171 7.52 6.29 -0.52
N ILE A 172 7.25 5.11 0.03
CA ILE A 172 7.12 3.85 -0.70
C ILE A 172 5.72 3.32 -0.47
N PRO A 173 4.82 3.41 -1.44
CA PRO A 173 3.45 3.01 -1.22
C PRO A 173 3.20 1.50 -1.23
N ASP A 174 2.10 1.10 -0.61
CA ASP A 174 1.66 -0.30 -0.62
C ASP A 174 1.16 -0.72 -2.02
N ALA A 175 2.00 -1.49 -2.73
CA ALA A 175 1.70 -2.07 -4.02
C ALA A 175 0.43 -2.94 -4.02
N CYS A 176 0.15 -3.69 -2.95
CA CYS A 176 -1.06 -4.51 -2.84
C CYS A 176 -2.32 -3.64 -2.74
N HIS A 177 -2.21 -2.50 -2.07
CA HIS A 177 -3.28 -1.51 -2.02
C HIS A 177 -3.49 -0.84 -3.39
N ASN A 178 -2.42 -0.43 -4.06
CA ASN A 178 -2.49 0.18 -5.40
C ASN A 178 -3.13 -0.74 -6.43
N LEU A 179 -2.82 -2.04 -6.41
CA LEU A 179 -3.43 -3.02 -7.29
C LEU A 179 -4.95 -3.11 -7.09
N LYS A 180 -5.42 -3.11 -5.84
CA LYS A 180 -6.86 -3.05 -5.53
C LYS A 180 -7.48 -1.78 -6.08
N LEU A 181 -6.82 -0.64 -5.91
CA LEU A 181 -7.29 0.65 -6.39
C LEU A 181 -7.38 0.70 -7.91
N ALA A 182 -6.39 0.18 -8.64
CA ALA A 182 -6.42 0.08 -10.10
C ALA A 182 -7.63 -0.72 -10.59
N ARG A 183 -7.85 -1.91 -10.00
CA ARG A 183 -9.03 -2.75 -10.29
C ARG A 183 -10.33 -2.03 -9.97
N ASN A 184 -10.43 -1.43 -8.78
CA ASN A 184 -11.64 -0.74 -8.33
C ASN A 184 -11.94 0.49 -9.19
N ALA A 185 -10.92 1.23 -9.62
CA ALA A 185 -11.06 2.40 -10.48
C ALA A 185 -11.61 1.98 -11.85
N LEU A 186 -10.98 1.00 -12.50
CA LEU A 186 -11.45 0.51 -13.81
C LEU A 186 -12.88 -0.03 -13.71
N ALA A 187 -13.19 -0.80 -12.68
CA ALA A 187 -14.53 -1.37 -12.50
C ALA A 187 -15.60 -0.32 -12.15
N THR A 188 -15.21 0.80 -11.52
CA THR A 188 -16.10 1.91 -11.18
C THR A 188 -16.38 2.81 -12.38
N TYR A 189 -15.32 3.26 -13.06
CA TYR A 189 -15.46 4.14 -14.22
C TYR A 189 -15.91 3.40 -15.48
N LYS A 190 -15.73 2.08 -15.49
CA LYS A 190 -15.96 1.14 -16.61
C LYS A 190 -15.03 1.36 -17.80
N ILE A 191 -14.76 2.60 -18.15
CA ILE A 191 -13.98 2.98 -19.30
C ILE A 191 -12.89 3.97 -18.90
N PHE A 192 -11.65 3.65 -19.29
CA PHE A 192 -10.58 4.63 -19.45
C PHE A 192 -10.28 4.84 -20.93
N LYS A 193 -9.60 5.93 -21.24
CA LYS A 193 -9.12 6.27 -22.57
C LYS A 193 -7.62 6.57 -22.54
N ASN A 194 -6.98 6.32 -23.66
CA ASN A 194 -5.65 6.84 -23.98
C ASN A 194 -5.64 7.29 -25.45
N GLU A 195 -4.49 7.70 -25.95
CA GLU A 195 -4.32 8.19 -27.34
C GLU A 195 -4.69 7.14 -28.40
N ASN A 196 -4.58 5.85 -28.07
CA ASN A 196 -4.78 4.75 -29.02
C ASN A 196 -6.21 4.19 -29.01
N GLY A 197 -6.94 4.32 -27.90
CA GLY A 197 -8.25 3.69 -27.77
C GLY A 197 -8.80 3.61 -26.36
N VAL A 198 -9.59 2.56 -26.13
CA VAL A 198 -10.48 2.42 -24.98
C VAL A 198 -10.09 1.22 -24.15
N ILE A 199 -9.93 1.43 -22.84
CA ILE A 199 -9.75 0.37 -21.84
C ILE A 199 -11.12 0.14 -21.22
N ASN A 200 -11.68 -1.07 -21.35
CA ASN A 200 -13.06 -1.33 -20.97
C ASN A 200 -13.18 -2.54 -20.04
N TRP A 201 -13.75 -2.30 -18.86
CA TRP A 201 -14.06 -3.34 -17.87
C TRP A 201 -14.97 -4.44 -18.43
N ASN A 202 -15.84 -4.12 -19.39
CA ASN A 202 -16.80 -5.07 -19.95
C ASN A 202 -16.11 -6.27 -20.61
N PHE A 203 -14.92 -6.12 -21.18
CA PHE A 203 -14.17 -7.27 -21.73
C PHE A 203 -13.86 -8.33 -20.67
N ILE A 204 -13.69 -7.94 -19.41
CA ILE A 204 -13.47 -8.88 -18.29
C ILE A 204 -14.79 -9.57 -17.91
N GLU A 205 -15.91 -8.85 -17.95
CA GLU A 205 -17.25 -9.42 -17.75
C GLU A 205 -17.61 -10.40 -18.87
N ASP A 206 -17.30 -10.05 -20.11
CA ASP A 206 -17.57 -10.85 -21.29
C ASP A 206 -16.65 -12.07 -21.37
N LEU A 207 -15.40 -11.97 -20.89
CA LEU A 207 -14.53 -13.14 -20.68
C LEU A 207 -15.18 -14.14 -19.74
N HIS A 208 -15.74 -13.69 -18.62
CA HIS A 208 -16.43 -14.58 -17.70
C HIS A 208 -17.65 -15.25 -18.36
N LYS A 209 -18.51 -14.47 -19.05
CA LYS A 209 -19.69 -15.00 -19.74
C LYS A 209 -19.33 -16.01 -20.83
N THR A 210 -18.29 -15.71 -21.61
CA THR A 210 -17.81 -16.57 -22.70
C THR A 210 -17.32 -17.91 -22.16
N GLN A 211 -16.54 -17.91 -21.08
CA GLN A 211 -16.08 -19.15 -20.42
C GLN A 211 -17.25 -19.96 -19.86
N GLN A 212 -18.25 -19.31 -19.27
CA GLN A 212 -19.46 -20.00 -18.79
C GLN A 212 -20.24 -20.65 -19.95
N LYS A 213 -20.36 -19.96 -21.08
CA LYS A 213 -21.03 -20.49 -22.28
C LYS A 213 -20.27 -21.66 -22.90
N MET A 214 -18.94 -21.61 -22.90
CA MET A 214 -18.08 -22.68 -23.41
C MET A 214 -18.02 -23.90 -22.48
N GLY A 215 -18.32 -23.72 -21.17
CA GLY A 215 -18.15 -24.76 -20.16
C GLY A 215 -16.68 -25.06 -19.82
N LEU A 216 -15.74 -24.29 -20.38
CA LEU A 216 -14.30 -24.42 -20.17
C LEU A 216 -13.72 -23.03 -19.86
N ASN A 217 -12.79 -22.99 -18.90
CA ASN A 217 -12.04 -21.79 -18.60
C ASN A 217 -10.72 -21.81 -19.39
N PHE A 218 -10.32 -20.64 -19.91
CA PHE A 218 -8.94 -20.43 -20.32
C PHE A 218 -8.02 -20.53 -19.09
N ALA A 219 -6.70 -20.51 -19.30
CA ALA A 219 -5.70 -20.61 -18.23
C ALA A 219 -5.59 -19.35 -17.33
N ASN A 220 -6.72 -18.69 -17.05
CA ASN A 220 -6.89 -17.61 -16.09
C ASN A 220 -7.77 -18.06 -14.91
N LYS A 221 -8.02 -17.16 -13.95
CA LYS A 221 -8.79 -17.46 -12.72
C LYS A 221 -10.08 -16.66 -12.59
N ILE A 222 -10.51 -15.99 -13.65
CA ILE A 222 -11.70 -15.13 -13.63
C ILE A 222 -12.94 -15.95 -13.29
N SER A 223 -13.71 -15.44 -12.33
CA SER A 223 -14.90 -16.08 -11.78
C SER A 223 -15.95 -15.03 -11.40
N ALA A 224 -17.15 -15.47 -11.01
CA ALA A 224 -18.21 -14.58 -10.56
C ALA A 224 -17.78 -13.66 -9.40
N SER A 225 -16.87 -14.10 -8.53
CA SER A 225 -16.33 -13.26 -7.44
C SER A 225 -15.47 -12.09 -7.94
N HIS A 226 -14.84 -12.23 -9.11
CA HIS A 226 -14.09 -11.15 -9.76
C HIS A 226 -15.03 -10.12 -10.36
N ILE A 227 -16.16 -10.57 -10.93
CA ILE A 227 -17.18 -9.70 -11.53
C ILE A 227 -17.97 -8.98 -10.43
N ASP A 228 -18.34 -9.67 -9.35
CA ASP A 228 -18.93 -9.08 -8.13
C ASP A 228 -17.85 -8.42 -7.25
N TRP A 229 -17.11 -7.50 -7.87
CA TRP A 229 -15.96 -6.82 -7.28
C TRP A 229 -16.36 -5.97 -6.06
N ARG A 230 -17.60 -5.46 -6.01
CA ARG A 230 -18.09 -4.60 -4.91
C ARG A 230 -18.11 -5.34 -3.58
N LYS A 231 -18.59 -6.59 -3.55
CA LYS A 231 -18.54 -7.44 -2.36
C LYS A 231 -17.12 -7.89 -2.00
N ASN A 232 -16.18 -7.73 -2.92
CA ASN A 232 -14.80 -8.18 -2.78
C ASN A 232 -13.79 -7.03 -2.98
N ILE A 233 -14.16 -5.81 -2.59
CA ILE A 233 -13.39 -4.59 -2.85
C ILE A 233 -12.00 -4.61 -2.19
N MET A 234 -11.87 -5.32 -1.06
CA MET A 234 -10.64 -5.44 -0.28
C MET A 234 -9.79 -6.67 -0.61
N LYS A 235 -10.26 -7.61 -1.45
CA LYS A 235 -9.54 -8.85 -1.74
C LYS A 235 -8.42 -8.63 -2.76
N VAL A 236 -7.19 -8.46 -2.29
CA VAL A 236 -5.98 -8.30 -3.12
C VAL A 236 -5.83 -9.46 -4.10
N LYS A 237 -6.08 -10.70 -3.66
CA LYS A 237 -6.01 -11.90 -4.52
C LYS A 237 -6.85 -11.74 -5.78
N LEU A 238 -8.11 -11.32 -5.65
CA LEU A 238 -9.00 -11.16 -6.81
C LEU A 238 -8.54 -9.99 -7.69
N ALA A 239 -8.03 -8.91 -7.11
CA ALA A 239 -7.49 -7.81 -7.91
C ALA A 239 -6.27 -8.25 -8.75
N ALA A 240 -5.37 -9.04 -8.16
CA ALA A 240 -4.22 -9.61 -8.85
C ALA A 240 -4.63 -10.60 -9.95
N GLU A 241 -5.60 -11.46 -9.68
CA GLU A 241 -6.10 -12.42 -10.67
C GLU A 241 -6.84 -11.70 -11.81
N THR A 242 -7.63 -10.66 -11.52
CA THR A 242 -8.28 -9.79 -12.52
C THR A 242 -7.27 -9.10 -13.44
N LEU A 243 -6.27 -8.43 -12.86
CA LEU A 243 -5.29 -7.65 -13.60
C LEU A 243 -3.98 -8.43 -13.81
N SER A 244 -4.09 -9.69 -14.24
CA SER A 244 -2.94 -10.57 -14.51
C SER A 244 -2.65 -10.76 -15.99
N SER A 245 -1.40 -11.10 -16.33
CA SER A 245 -1.04 -11.52 -17.69
C SER A 245 -1.89 -12.68 -18.20
N SER A 246 -2.28 -13.64 -17.34
CA SER A 246 -3.15 -14.75 -17.75
C SER A 246 -4.54 -14.31 -18.22
N THR A 247 -5.09 -13.25 -17.61
CA THR A 247 -6.34 -12.64 -18.05
C THR A 247 -6.13 -11.92 -19.38
N ALA A 248 -5.03 -11.18 -19.52
CA ALA A 248 -4.68 -10.51 -20.77
C ALA A 248 -4.50 -11.49 -21.94
N ASP A 249 -3.82 -12.62 -21.72
CA ASP A 249 -3.60 -13.66 -22.73
C ASP A 249 -4.92 -14.32 -23.16
N ALA A 250 -5.88 -14.51 -22.24
CA ALA A 250 -7.20 -15.01 -22.57
C ALA A 250 -8.01 -14.03 -23.43
N LEU A 251 -7.93 -12.73 -23.13
CA LEU A 251 -8.55 -11.68 -23.96
C LEU A 251 -7.91 -11.63 -25.35
N GLU A 252 -6.59 -11.75 -25.43
CA GLU A 252 -5.83 -11.76 -26.69
C GLU A 252 -6.22 -12.97 -27.56
N ALA A 253 -6.31 -14.16 -26.95
CA ALA A 253 -6.73 -15.37 -27.64
C ALA A 253 -8.15 -15.23 -28.24
N LEU A 254 -9.10 -14.68 -27.48
CA LEU A 254 -10.47 -14.49 -27.95
C LEU A 254 -10.57 -13.46 -29.09
N ASN A 255 -9.73 -12.41 -29.05
CA ASN A 255 -9.60 -11.47 -30.15
C ASN A 255 -9.00 -12.12 -31.41
N CYS A 256 -7.94 -12.92 -31.26
CA CYS A 256 -7.34 -13.67 -32.39
C CYS A 256 -8.32 -14.68 -33.01
N LEU A 257 -9.23 -15.24 -32.22
CA LEU A 257 -10.31 -16.11 -32.69
C LEU A 257 -11.49 -15.33 -33.31
N ASN A 258 -11.40 -14.01 -33.40
CA ASN A 258 -12.43 -13.12 -33.95
C ASN A 258 -13.79 -13.24 -33.24
N VAL A 259 -13.78 -13.48 -31.92
CA VAL A 259 -15.02 -13.48 -31.13
C VAL A 259 -15.55 -12.04 -31.07
N PRO A 260 -16.80 -11.77 -31.54
CA PRO A 260 -17.29 -10.40 -31.74
C PRO A 260 -17.20 -9.50 -30.50
N GLU A 261 -17.44 -10.07 -29.32
CA GLU A 261 -17.42 -9.37 -28.03
C GLU A 261 -16.03 -8.83 -27.65
N PHE A 262 -14.95 -9.34 -28.26
CA PHE A 262 -13.57 -8.98 -27.94
C PHE A 262 -12.89 -8.13 -29.00
N LYS A 263 -13.66 -7.64 -29.98
CA LYS A 263 -13.12 -6.69 -30.97
C LYS A 263 -12.65 -5.41 -30.28
N ASN A 264 -11.47 -4.90 -30.66
CA ASN A 264 -10.85 -3.69 -30.12
C ASN A 264 -10.42 -3.79 -28.64
N VAL A 265 -10.06 -4.99 -28.16
CA VAL A 265 -9.65 -5.25 -26.76
C VAL A 265 -8.18 -4.88 -26.46
N GLU A 266 -7.40 -4.49 -27.47
CA GLU A 266 -5.94 -4.34 -27.42
C GLU A 266 -5.48 -3.38 -26.30
N GLU A 267 -6.16 -2.26 -26.12
CA GLU A 267 -5.82 -1.29 -25.08
C GLU A 267 -6.15 -1.81 -23.68
N THR A 268 -7.17 -2.66 -23.54
CA THR A 268 -7.48 -3.33 -22.26
C THR A 268 -6.42 -4.38 -21.92
N ILE A 269 -5.96 -5.15 -22.90
CA ILE A 269 -4.84 -6.09 -22.76
C ILE A 269 -3.57 -5.35 -22.31
N LYS A 270 -3.24 -4.23 -22.98
CA LYS A 270 -2.08 -3.40 -22.66
C LYS A 270 -2.15 -2.87 -21.23
N PHE A 271 -3.30 -2.33 -20.82
CA PHE A 271 -3.51 -1.84 -19.45
C PHE A 271 -3.29 -2.96 -18.42
N ILE A 272 -3.90 -4.13 -18.61
CA ILE A 272 -3.78 -5.26 -17.69
C ILE A 272 -2.31 -5.70 -17.57
N ARG A 273 -1.60 -5.87 -18.71
CA ARG A 273 -0.18 -6.24 -18.72
C ARG A 273 0.69 -5.18 -18.05
N THR A 274 0.39 -3.90 -18.22
CA THR A 274 1.11 -2.81 -17.55
C THR A 274 0.99 -2.91 -16.03
N ILE A 275 -0.24 -3.07 -15.50
CA ILE A 275 -0.46 -3.20 -14.06
C ILE A 275 0.21 -4.46 -13.50
N ASP A 276 0.09 -5.60 -14.18
CA ASP A 276 0.69 -6.87 -13.76
C ASP A 276 2.22 -6.76 -13.63
N ARG A 277 2.87 -6.15 -14.63
CA ARG A 277 4.33 -5.94 -14.65
C ARG A 277 4.79 -5.01 -13.52
N LEU A 278 4.09 -3.90 -13.30
CA LEU A 278 4.39 -2.96 -12.22
C LEU A 278 4.21 -3.63 -10.85
N PHE A 279 3.14 -4.41 -10.68
CA PHE A 279 2.90 -5.14 -9.43
C PHE A 279 3.96 -6.22 -9.18
N ASP A 280 4.35 -6.97 -10.22
CA ASP A 280 5.39 -7.99 -10.13
C ASP A 280 6.76 -7.38 -9.78
N PHE A 281 7.08 -6.21 -10.35
CA PHE A 281 8.28 -5.44 -10.02
C PHE A 281 8.29 -5.04 -8.54
N LEU A 282 7.21 -4.43 -8.06
CA LEU A 282 7.07 -3.96 -6.67
C LEU A 282 6.93 -5.10 -5.64
N ASN A 283 6.62 -6.32 -6.06
CA ASN A 283 6.36 -7.46 -5.18
C ASN A 283 7.40 -8.59 -5.37
N THR A 284 8.64 -8.22 -5.67
CA THR A 284 9.76 -9.16 -5.74
C THR A 284 10.12 -9.69 -4.35
N ARG A 285 10.21 -11.02 -4.20
CA ARG A 285 10.46 -11.69 -2.90
C ARG A 285 11.58 -12.73 -2.90
N SER A 286 12.09 -13.07 -4.09
CA SER A 286 13.06 -14.15 -4.26
C SER A 286 14.33 -13.62 -4.91
N PRO A 287 15.53 -13.93 -4.38
CA PRO A 287 16.79 -13.60 -5.03
C PRO A 287 16.94 -14.29 -6.40
N PHE A 288 16.17 -15.34 -6.66
CA PHE A 288 16.17 -16.09 -7.92
C PHE A 288 14.96 -15.75 -8.80
N GLY A 289 14.23 -14.68 -8.49
CA GLY A 289 13.11 -14.22 -9.30
C GLY A 289 13.54 -13.94 -10.75
N LYS A 290 12.64 -14.22 -11.68
CA LYS A 290 12.86 -14.06 -13.13
C LYS A 290 11.92 -13.00 -13.70
N GLY A 291 12.30 -12.45 -14.86
CA GLY A 291 11.48 -11.43 -15.55
C GLY A 291 11.29 -10.19 -14.68
N PHE A 292 10.04 -9.74 -14.55
CA PHE A 292 9.66 -8.58 -13.74
C PHE A 292 9.77 -8.82 -12.24
N LYS A 293 9.85 -10.07 -11.78
CA LYS A 293 10.09 -10.44 -10.37
C LYS A 293 11.58 -10.54 -10.03
N LYS A 294 12.46 -10.11 -10.93
CA LYS A 294 13.91 -10.17 -10.71
C LYS A 294 14.31 -9.10 -9.69
N PRO A 295 15.18 -9.42 -8.70
CA PRO A 295 15.67 -8.42 -7.75
C PRO A 295 16.39 -7.26 -8.43
N LEU A 296 16.39 -6.12 -7.75
CA LEU A 296 17.24 -4.99 -8.08
C LEU A 296 18.67 -5.26 -7.62
N TYR A 297 19.59 -5.10 -8.56
CA TYR A 297 21.04 -5.16 -8.36
C TYR A 297 21.65 -3.91 -8.97
N GLN A 298 22.77 -3.45 -8.42
CA GLN A 298 23.43 -2.23 -8.91
C GLN A 298 23.69 -2.24 -10.43
N ASN A 299 23.97 -3.41 -11.01
CA ASN A 299 24.23 -3.57 -12.45
C ASN A 299 22.97 -3.70 -13.33
N ASN A 300 21.76 -3.77 -12.76
CA ASN A 300 20.52 -3.89 -13.52
C ASN A 300 19.54 -2.72 -13.31
N VAL A 301 19.85 -1.78 -12.41
CA VAL A 301 18.97 -0.63 -12.10
C VAL A 301 18.62 0.16 -13.36
N GLU A 302 19.60 0.51 -14.20
CA GLU A 302 19.34 1.31 -15.40
C GLU A 302 18.43 0.57 -16.39
N ARG A 303 18.69 -0.72 -16.63
CA ARG A 303 17.80 -1.55 -17.45
C ARG A 303 16.38 -1.62 -16.88
N GLN A 304 16.23 -1.67 -15.56
CA GLN A 304 14.90 -1.69 -14.95
C GLN A 304 14.19 -0.36 -15.09
N LYS A 305 14.91 0.78 -15.00
CA LYS A 305 14.34 2.10 -15.28
C LYS A 305 13.80 2.20 -16.71
N GLU A 306 14.57 1.74 -17.70
CA GLU A 306 14.15 1.72 -19.11
C GLU A 306 12.85 0.92 -19.33
N VAL A 307 12.59 -0.09 -18.49
CA VAL A 307 11.41 -0.94 -18.59
C VAL A 307 10.22 -0.37 -17.80
N ILE A 308 10.47 0.18 -16.60
CA ILE A 308 9.41 0.58 -15.65
C ILE A 308 8.92 2.01 -15.90
N LEU A 309 9.81 2.95 -16.25
CA LEU A 309 9.41 4.35 -16.45
C LEU A 309 8.36 4.53 -17.56
N PRO A 310 8.46 3.87 -18.73
CA PRO A 310 7.43 3.98 -19.76
C PRO A 310 6.06 3.44 -19.33
N LEU A 311 6.04 2.46 -18.40
CA LEU A 311 4.81 1.91 -17.85
C LEU A 311 4.12 2.92 -16.92
N ILE A 312 4.90 3.66 -16.12
CA ILE A 312 4.40 4.73 -15.25
C ILE A 312 3.87 5.90 -16.09
N GLU A 313 4.64 6.34 -17.08
CA GLU A 313 4.22 7.38 -18.03
C GLU A 313 2.92 7.01 -18.76
N TYR A 314 2.77 5.75 -19.16
CA TYR A 314 1.53 5.26 -19.75
C TYR A 314 0.34 5.43 -18.80
N LEU A 315 0.48 5.11 -17.51
CA LEU A 315 -0.60 5.27 -16.54
C LEU A 315 -0.97 6.74 -16.32
N LEU A 316 0.01 7.65 -16.34
CA LEU A 316 -0.22 9.09 -16.20
C LEU A 316 -0.99 9.69 -17.39
N LYS A 317 -0.88 9.10 -18.58
CA LYS A 317 -1.61 9.54 -19.78
C LYS A 317 -3.06 9.04 -19.85
N LEU A 318 -3.50 8.20 -18.91
CA LEU A 318 -4.87 7.70 -18.90
C LEU A 318 -5.86 8.82 -18.56
N THR A 319 -6.98 8.83 -19.26
CA THR A 319 -8.10 9.74 -19.01
C THR A 319 -9.40 8.99 -18.78
N ASP A 320 -10.37 9.64 -18.15
CA ASP A 320 -11.74 9.15 -18.09
C ASP A 320 -12.46 9.38 -19.43
N VAL A 321 -13.74 9.01 -19.51
CA VAL A 321 -14.54 9.20 -20.72
C VAL A 321 -14.72 10.67 -21.14
N LYS A 322 -14.54 11.61 -20.21
CA LYS A 322 -14.64 13.07 -20.40
C LYS A 322 -13.29 13.70 -20.76
N GLY A 323 -12.21 12.92 -20.84
CA GLY A 323 -10.86 13.42 -21.11
C GLY A 323 -10.16 13.99 -19.87
N ILE A 324 -10.70 13.78 -18.68
CA ILE A 324 -10.05 14.21 -17.43
C ILE A 324 -8.97 13.18 -17.09
N PRO A 325 -7.71 13.60 -16.85
CA PRO A 325 -6.65 12.67 -16.48
C PRO A 325 -7.00 11.88 -15.22
N ILE A 326 -6.75 10.57 -15.22
CA ILE A 326 -7.12 9.69 -14.10
C ILE A 326 -6.45 10.13 -12.80
N TYR A 327 -5.20 10.62 -12.87
CA TYR A 327 -4.48 11.16 -11.71
C TYR A 327 -5.11 12.43 -11.12
N SER A 328 -6.07 13.06 -11.80
CA SER A 328 -6.83 14.22 -11.29
C SER A 328 -8.19 13.82 -10.71
N THR A 329 -8.60 12.55 -10.87
CA THR A 329 -9.91 12.06 -10.40
C THR A 329 -9.90 11.68 -8.91
N PRO A 330 -11.07 11.50 -8.27
CA PRO A 330 -11.14 11.00 -6.89
C PRO A 330 -10.52 9.59 -6.67
N ARG A 331 -10.30 8.79 -7.74
CA ARG A 331 -9.66 7.46 -7.65
C ARG A 331 -8.23 7.47 -8.24
N LYS A 332 -7.58 8.63 -8.24
CA LYS A 332 -6.23 8.86 -8.75
C LYS A 332 -5.12 8.03 -8.13
N THR A 333 -5.32 7.55 -6.90
CA THR A 333 -4.24 7.03 -6.05
C THR A 333 -3.42 5.93 -6.74
N PHE A 334 -4.01 5.01 -7.51
CA PHE A 334 -3.21 3.96 -8.16
C PHE A 334 -2.26 4.46 -9.26
N VAL A 335 -2.47 5.66 -9.80
CA VAL A 335 -1.63 6.24 -10.87
C VAL A 335 -0.46 7.03 -10.30
N ILE A 336 -0.69 7.70 -9.17
CA ILE A 336 0.25 8.65 -8.55
C ILE A 336 1.35 7.94 -7.73
N VAL A 337 1.10 6.69 -7.40
CA VAL A 337 1.68 6.02 -6.25
C VAL A 337 2.41 4.75 -6.74
N ILE A 338 2.90 4.72 -7.99
CA ILE A 338 3.62 3.58 -8.58
C ILE A 338 5.01 4.00 -9.01
#